data_AF-D1P558-F1
#
_entry.id   AF-D1P558-F1
#
_cell.length_a   1.000
_cell.length_b   1.000
_cell.length_c   1.000
_cell.angle_alpha   90.00
_cell.angle_beta   90.00
_cell.angle_gamma   90.00
#
_symmetry.space_group_name_H-M   'P 1'
#
loop_
_entity.id
_entity.type
_entity.pdbx_description
1 polymer ?
#
loop_
_entity_poly.entity_id
_entity_poly.type
_entity_poly.pdbx_seq_one_letter_code
_entity_poly.pdbx_strand_id
1 'polypeptide(L)'
;MPYILRDNQPNRRMTLESIMFSLLIKCLFGALAVLVIALFSRSKVYYIAGLVPLFPTFALIAHVIVVQEQGGEALRKTALFGLWSLIPYAMYLLTVYLFATRWSPWVCLSVATLIWVITAICLVYIWTQLQ
;
A
#
# COMPACT_ATOMS: atom_id res chain seq x y z
N MET A 1 -47.52 -22.76 14.51
CA MET A 1 -47.14 -23.46 13.25
C MET A 1 -45.95 -22.72 12.66
N PRO A 2 -44.86 -23.40 12.24
CA PRO A 2 -43.52 -22.83 12.22
C PRO A 2 -43.18 -22.02 10.96
N TYR A 3 -42.29 -21.05 11.15
CA TYR A 3 -41.65 -20.22 10.15
C TYR A 3 -40.83 -21.05 9.15
N ILE A 4 -41.16 -20.96 7.86
CA ILE A 4 -40.32 -21.43 6.76
C ILE A 4 -39.56 -20.24 6.19
N LEU A 5 -38.37 -19.97 6.75
CA LEU A 5 -37.36 -19.12 6.12
C LEU A 5 -36.68 -19.99 5.05
N ARG A 6 -37.16 -19.90 3.81
CA ARG A 6 -36.46 -20.49 2.66
C ARG A 6 -35.27 -19.61 2.33
N ASP A 7 -34.11 -20.04 2.83
CA ASP A 7 -32.81 -19.43 2.58
C ASP A 7 -32.50 -19.42 1.07
N ASN A 8 -32.42 -18.22 0.49
CA ASN A 8 -32.05 -17.98 -0.90
C ASN A 8 -30.52 -18.15 -1.06
N GLN A 9 -30.06 -19.41 -1.08
CA GLN A 9 -28.64 -19.80 -1.15
C GLN A 9 -27.94 -19.90 -2.54
N PRO A 10 -28.54 -19.63 -3.72
CA PRO A 10 -27.78 -19.68 -4.97
C PRO A 10 -26.94 -18.42 -5.22
N ASN A 11 -27.40 -17.24 -4.78
CA ASN A 11 -26.67 -15.97 -5.00
C ASN A 11 -25.36 -15.92 -4.19
N ARG A 12 -25.36 -16.50 -2.98
CA ARG A 12 -24.20 -16.49 -2.08
C ARG A 12 -23.00 -17.24 -2.68
N ARG A 13 -23.21 -18.39 -3.35
CA ARG A 13 -22.11 -19.11 -4.03
C ARG A 13 -21.51 -18.31 -5.18
N MET A 14 -22.34 -17.67 -6.01
CA MET A 14 -21.87 -16.85 -7.13
C MET A 14 -21.06 -15.62 -6.66
N THR A 15 -21.41 -15.03 -5.51
CA THR A 15 -20.60 -13.96 -4.90
C THR A 15 -19.28 -14.45 -4.31
N LEU A 16 -19.22 -15.66 -3.76
CA LEU A 16 -17.96 -16.19 -3.19
C LEU A 16 -16.93 -16.51 -4.27
N GLU A 17 -17.35 -17.10 -5.39
CA GLU A 17 -16.42 -17.40 -6.50
C GLU A 17 -15.83 -16.13 -7.12
N SER A 18 -16.64 -15.07 -7.28
CA SER A 18 -16.15 -13.78 -7.80
C SER A 18 -15.19 -13.08 -6.83
N ILE A 19 -15.47 -13.14 -5.52
CA ILE A 19 -14.56 -12.63 -4.48
C ILE A 19 -13.24 -13.43 -4.48
N MET A 20 -13.32 -14.76 -4.49
CA MET A 20 -12.13 -15.64 -4.51
C MET A 20 -11.28 -15.38 -5.75
N PHE A 21 -11.90 -15.25 -6.92
CA PHE A 21 -11.21 -14.91 -8.17
C PHE A 21 -10.56 -13.51 -8.11
N SER A 22 -11.25 -12.51 -7.56
CA SER A 22 -10.69 -11.17 -7.36
C SER A 22 -9.46 -11.17 -6.44
N LEU A 23 -9.51 -11.94 -5.36
CA LEU A 23 -8.39 -12.10 -4.43
C LEU A 23 -7.21 -12.81 -5.10
N LEU A 24 -7.44 -13.87 -5.86
CA LEU A 24 -6.40 -14.57 -6.62
C LEU A 24 -5.64 -13.63 -7.55
N ILE A 25 -6.36 -12.79 -8.31
CA ILE A 25 -5.74 -11.81 -9.21
C ILE A 25 -4.90 -10.80 -8.42
N LYS A 26 -5.42 -10.25 -7.31
CA LYS A 26 -4.67 -9.30 -6.46
C LYS A 26 -3.40 -9.94 -5.87
N CYS A 27 -3.49 -11.19 -5.42
CA CYS A 27 -2.33 -11.95 -4.93
C CYS A 27 -1.30 -12.20 -6.05
N LEU A 28 -1.75 -12.50 -7.27
CA LEU A 28 -0.88 -12.72 -8.41
C LEU A 28 -0.07 -11.45 -8.77
N PHE A 29 -0.70 -10.26 -8.72
CA PHE A 29 0.02 -9.00 -8.90
C PHE A 29 1.08 -8.77 -7.83
N GLY A 30 0.78 -9.09 -6.56
CA GLY A 30 1.76 -9.03 -5.48
C GLY A 30 2.93 -10.00 -5.71
N ALA A 31 2.64 -11.24 -6.07
CA ALA A 31 3.66 -12.25 -6.38
C ALA A 31 4.53 -11.86 -7.57
N LEU A 32 3.92 -11.31 -8.63
CA LEU A 32 4.64 -10.80 -9.80
C LEU A 32 5.58 -9.66 -9.42
N ALA A 33 5.13 -8.69 -8.61
CA ALA A 33 5.98 -7.60 -8.14
C ALA A 33 7.18 -8.12 -7.33
N VAL A 34 6.97 -9.09 -6.43
CA VAL A 34 8.05 -9.72 -5.65
C VAL A 34 9.02 -10.47 -6.57
N LEU A 35 8.53 -11.16 -7.60
CA LEU A 35 9.39 -11.86 -8.57
C LEU A 35 10.24 -10.86 -9.36
N VAL A 36 9.67 -9.74 -9.81
CA VAL A 36 10.42 -8.67 -10.49
C VAL A 36 11.48 -8.07 -9.59
N ILE A 37 11.17 -7.82 -8.31
CA ILE A 37 12.15 -7.37 -7.31
C ILE A 37 13.30 -8.37 -7.18
N ALA A 38 12.98 -9.67 -7.04
CA ALA A 38 13.97 -10.74 -6.89
C ALA A 38 14.85 -10.92 -8.14
N LEU A 39 14.29 -10.69 -9.33
CA LEU A 39 15.03 -10.73 -10.58
C LEU A 39 15.99 -9.54 -10.69
N PHE A 40 15.51 -8.33 -10.39
CA PHE A 40 16.35 -7.12 -10.44
C PHE A 40 17.40 -7.08 -9.34
N SER A 41 17.12 -7.60 -8.14
CA SER A 41 18.07 -7.58 -7.02
C SER A 41 19.36 -8.36 -7.29
N ARG A 42 19.36 -9.27 -8.28
CA ARG A 42 20.53 -10.07 -8.70
C ARG A 42 21.25 -9.49 -9.92
N SER A 43 20.76 -8.38 -10.48
CA SER A 43 21.29 -7.75 -11.68
C SER A 43 22.29 -6.64 -11.36
N LYS A 44 23.03 -6.16 -12.39
CA LYS A 44 23.90 -4.99 -12.27
C LYS A 44 23.14 -3.69 -11.95
N VAL A 45 21.82 -3.69 -12.11
CA VAL A 45 20.92 -2.55 -11.89
C VAL A 45 19.99 -2.80 -10.69
N TYR A 46 20.51 -3.45 -9.64
CA TYR A 46 19.74 -3.82 -8.44
C TYR A 46 18.96 -2.69 -7.78
N TYR A 47 19.40 -1.43 -7.91
CA TYR A 47 18.69 -0.26 -7.39
C TYR A 47 17.31 -0.05 -8.03
N ILE A 48 17.09 -0.54 -9.26
CA ILE A 48 15.78 -0.49 -9.93
C ILE A 48 14.75 -1.34 -9.17
N ALA A 49 15.19 -2.37 -8.43
CA ALA A 49 14.29 -3.15 -7.58
C ALA A 49 13.58 -2.27 -6.53
N GLY A 50 14.18 -1.15 -6.11
CA GLY A 50 13.57 -0.17 -5.21
C GLY A 50 12.46 0.68 -5.84
N LEU A 51 12.37 0.76 -7.18
CA LEU A 51 11.28 1.46 -7.88
C LEU A 51 10.02 0.61 -8.02
N VAL A 52 10.17 -0.72 -8.09
CA VAL A 52 9.05 -1.65 -8.23
C VAL A 52 7.97 -1.46 -7.15
N PRO A 53 8.31 -1.35 -5.84
CA PRO A 53 7.30 -1.12 -4.81
C PRO A 53 6.67 0.29 -4.84
N LEU A 54 7.24 1.25 -5.59
CA LEU A 54 6.64 2.57 -5.80
C LEU A 54 5.52 2.58 -6.84
N PHE A 55 5.26 1.44 -7.48
CA PHE A 55 4.22 1.33 -8.49
C PHE A 55 2.86 1.73 -7.88
N PRO A 56 2.13 2.71 -8.47
CA PRO A 56 1.07 3.44 -7.78
C PRO A 56 -0.26 2.66 -7.73
N THR A 57 -0.28 1.33 -7.87
CA THR A 57 -1.54 0.56 -7.94
C THR A 57 -2.43 0.78 -6.73
N PHE A 58 -1.88 0.75 -5.51
CA PHE A 58 -2.68 1.01 -4.31
C PHE A 58 -3.21 2.44 -4.26
N ALA A 59 -2.39 3.42 -4.67
CA ALA A 59 -2.82 4.81 -4.78
C ALA A 59 -3.91 4.99 -5.85
N LEU A 60 -3.79 4.29 -6.99
CA LEU A 60 -4.77 4.31 -8.07
C LEU A 60 -6.12 3.75 -7.60
N ILE A 61 -6.13 2.62 -6.89
CA ILE A 61 -7.35 2.04 -6.33
C ILE A 61 -7.98 3.03 -5.33
N ALA A 62 -7.19 3.60 -4.42
CA ALA A 62 -7.68 4.58 -3.46
C ALA A 62 -8.29 5.81 -4.16
N HIS A 63 -7.62 6.34 -5.20
CA HIS A 63 -8.11 7.48 -5.97
C HIS A 63 -9.44 7.18 -6.68
N VAL A 64 -9.58 5.99 -7.28
CA VAL A 64 -10.83 5.57 -7.94
C VAL A 64 -11.97 5.46 -6.93
N ILE A 65 -11.72 4.88 -5.75
CA ILE A 65 -12.72 4.77 -4.69
C ILE A 65 -13.12 6.17 -4.19
N VAL A 66 -12.14 7.02 -3.86
CA VAL A 66 -12.40 8.37 -3.33
C VAL A 66 -13.18 9.24 -4.32
N VAL A 67 -12.84 9.20 -5.62
CA VAL A 67 -13.57 10.02 -6.60
C VAL A 67 -15.01 9.53 -6.79
N GLN A 68 -15.26 8.23 -6.67
CA GLN A 68 -16.61 7.65 -6.75
C GLN A 68 -17.45 7.96 -5.51
N GLU A 69 -16.86 7.96 -4.31
CA GLU A 69 -17.57 8.16 -3.05
C GLU A 69 -17.70 9.63 -2.63
N GLN A 70 -16.67 10.45 -2.89
CA GLN A 70 -16.56 11.82 -2.36
C GLN A 70 -16.35 12.89 -3.46
N GLY A 71 -16.23 12.49 -4.72
CA GLY A 71 -16.10 13.39 -5.85
C GLY A 71 -14.68 13.94 -6.10
N GLY A 72 -14.57 14.84 -7.09
CA GLY A 72 -13.28 15.31 -7.59
C GLY A 72 -12.48 16.20 -6.63
N GLU A 73 -13.14 16.94 -5.74
CA GLU A 73 -12.44 17.80 -4.78
C GLU A 73 -11.74 16.97 -3.69
N ALA A 74 -12.41 15.94 -3.18
CA ALA A 74 -11.82 14.98 -2.25
C ALA A 74 -10.66 14.21 -2.89
N LEU A 75 -10.75 13.86 -4.18
CA LEU A 75 -9.64 13.28 -4.94
C LEU A 75 -8.42 14.22 -4.95
N ARG A 76 -8.61 15.52 -5.20
CA ARG A 76 -7.50 16.50 -5.18
C ARG A 76 -6.84 16.58 -3.80
N LYS A 77 -7.63 16.63 -2.72
CA LYS A 77 -7.12 16.60 -1.35
C LYS A 77 -6.35 15.31 -1.04
N THR A 78 -6.85 14.17 -1.50
CA THR A 78 -6.21 12.85 -1.33
C THR A 78 -4.89 12.78 -2.08
N ALA A 79 -4.84 13.26 -3.33
CA ALA A 79 -3.61 13.33 -4.11
C ALA A 79 -2.58 14.27 -3.45
N LEU A 80 -3.03 15.42 -2.93
CA LEU A 80 -2.15 16.34 -2.20
C LEU A 80 -1.59 15.70 -0.93
N PHE A 81 -2.43 15.05 -0.11
CA PHE A 81 -1.97 14.26 1.04
C PHE A 81 -0.99 13.16 0.61
N GLY A 82 -1.25 12.49 -0.51
CA GLY A 82 -0.34 11.52 -1.13
C GLY A 82 1.04 12.09 -1.43
N LEU A 83 1.13 13.33 -1.92
CA LEU A 83 2.43 14.02 -2.11
C LEU A 83 3.14 14.27 -0.78
N TRP A 84 2.43 14.76 0.23
CA TRP A 84 2.98 14.97 1.58
C TRP A 84 3.43 13.64 2.22
N SER A 85 2.77 12.53 1.89
CA SER A 85 3.11 11.18 2.38
C SER A 85 4.45 10.65 1.86
N LEU A 86 5.06 11.32 0.86
CA LEU A 86 6.42 11.03 0.44
C LEU A 86 7.46 11.36 1.51
N ILE A 87 7.14 12.27 2.46
CA ILE A 87 8.04 12.65 3.56
C ILE A 87 8.38 11.44 4.46
N PRO A 88 7.41 10.69 5.02
CA PRO A 88 7.68 9.44 5.73
C PRO A 88 8.59 8.49 4.95
N TYR A 89 8.33 8.29 3.66
CA TYR A 89 9.13 7.41 2.83
C TYR A 89 10.57 7.93 2.61
N ALA A 90 10.74 9.24 2.42
CA ALA A 90 12.05 9.86 2.34
C ALA A 90 12.84 9.68 3.64
N MET A 91 12.19 9.83 4.81
CA MET A 91 12.83 9.61 6.11
C MET A 91 13.24 8.15 6.33
N TYR A 92 12.42 7.19 5.88
CA TYR A 92 12.78 5.78 5.85
C TYR A 92 14.05 5.55 5.02
N LEU A 93 14.08 6.01 3.77
CA LEU A 93 15.21 5.82 2.87
C LEU A 93 16.48 6.52 3.39
N LEU A 94 16.34 7.73 3.94
CA LEU A 94 17.45 8.46 4.54
C LEU A 94 18.07 7.67 5.70
N THR A 95 17.23 7.07 6.55
CA THR A 95 17.71 6.21 7.64
C THR A 95 18.46 5.00 7.09
N VAL A 96 17.88 4.28 6.12
CA VAL A 96 18.54 3.14 5.50
C VAL A 96 19.88 3.56 4.87
N TYR A 97 19.92 4.67 4.14
CA TYR A 97 21.13 5.17 3.49
C TYR A 97 22.25 5.51 4.49
N LEU A 98 21.91 6.14 5.62
CA LEU A 98 22.89 6.56 6.63
C LEU A 98 23.41 5.40 7.49
N PHE A 99 22.58 4.38 7.76
CA PHE A 99 22.88 3.33 8.73
C PHE A 99 23.15 1.94 8.14
N ALA A 100 22.85 1.68 6.86
CA ALA A 100 22.98 0.36 6.24
C ALA A 100 24.41 -0.22 6.27
N THR A 101 25.45 0.60 6.34
CA THR A 101 26.85 0.14 6.41
C THR A 101 27.38 -0.04 7.83
N ARG A 102 26.66 0.49 8.84
CA ARG A 102 27.11 0.51 10.24
C ARG A 102 26.41 -0.51 11.12
N TRP A 103 25.15 -0.83 10.82
CA TRP A 103 24.32 -1.71 11.64
C TRP A 103 23.97 -2.99 10.88
N SER A 104 23.53 -4.01 11.62
CA SER A 104 22.97 -5.20 10.97
C SER A 104 21.73 -4.84 10.15
N PRO A 105 21.46 -5.52 9.02
CA PRO A 105 20.31 -5.21 8.16
C PRO A 105 18.98 -5.22 8.92
N TRP A 106 18.79 -6.18 9.83
CA TRP A 106 17.59 -6.28 10.67
C TRP A 106 17.39 -5.04 11.54
N VAL A 107 18.43 -4.56 12.23
CA VAL A 107 18.35 -3.37 13.08
C VAL A 107 18.12 -2.12 12.23
N CYS A 108 18.86 -1.97 11.12
CA CYS A 108 18.72 -0.83 10.21
C CYS A 108 17.28 -0.71 9.68
N LEU A 109 16.71 -1.80 9.18
CA LEU A 109 15.34 -1.81 8.65
C LEU A 109 14.31 -1.57 9.75
N SER A 110 14.46 -2.17 10.93
CA SER A 110 13.55 -1.93 12.06
C SER A 110 13.55 -0.46 12.50
N VAL A 111 14.72 0.16 12.64
CA VAL A 111 14.81 1.58 13.02
C VAL A 111 14.25 2.48 11.91
N ALA A 112 14.54 2.19 10.65
CA ALA A 112 13.96 2.93 9.52
C ALA A 112 12.43 2.85 9.51
N THR A 113 11.87 1.67 9.77
CA THR A 113 10.41 1.48 9.89
C THR A 113 9.84 2.26 11.08
N LEU A 114 10.52 2.30 12.24
CA LEU A 114 10.06 3.09 13.38
C LEU A 114 10.04 4.60 13.06
N ILE A 115 11.10 5.10 12.41
CA ILE A 115 11.17 6.51 11.97
C ILE A 115 10.06 6.81 10.96
N TRP A 116 9.78 5.89 10.03
CA TRP A 116 8.68 6.01 9.10
C TRP A 116 7.33 6.13 9.83
N VAL A 117 7.06 5.25 10.81
CA VAL A 117 5.81 5.25 11.60
C VAL A 117 5.64 6.57 12.35
N ILE A 118 6.67 7.01 13.07
CA ILE A 118 6.65 8.28 13.82
C ILE A 118 6.37 9.44 12.86
N THR A 119 7.09 9.50 11.75
CA THR A 119 6.93 10.57 10.74
C THR A 119 5.53 10.55 10.13
N ALA A 120 4.98 9.37 9.82
CA ALA A 120 3.63 9.22 9.28
C ALA A 120 2.55 9.66 10.27
N ILE A 121 2.68 9.29 11.55
CA ILE A 121 1.78 9.74 12.61
C ILE A 121 1.82 11.26 12.75
N CYS A 122 3.02 11.85 12.81
CA CYS A 122 3.17 13.31 12.86
C CYS A 122 2.53 13.98 11.63
N LEU A 123 2.73 13.43 10.43
CA LEU A 123 2.16 13.97 9.20
C LEU A 123 0.63 13.94 9.24
N VAL A 124 0.03 12.81 9.62
CA VAL A 124 -1.42 12.68 9.75
C VAL A 124 -1.96 13.66 10.78
N TYR A 125 -1.32 13.75 11.96
CA TYR A 125 -1.73 14.67 13.01
C TYR A 125 -1.70 16.13 12.53
N ILE A 126 -0.59 16.56 11.93
CA ILE A 126 -0.46 17.91 11.36
C ILE A 126 -1.55 18.14 10.32
N TRP A 127 -1.75 17.20 9.39
CA TRP A 127 -2.77 17.32 8.35
C TRP A 127 -4.19 17.47 8.92
N THR A 128 -4.54 16.69 9.93
CA THR A 128 -5.86 16.77 10.59
C THR A 128 -6.09 18.08 11.33
N GLN A 129 -5.02 18.78 11.73
CA GLN A 129 -5.13 20.08 12.38
C GLN A 129 -5.19 21.25 11.38
N LEU A 130 -4.70 21.05 10.15
CA LEU A 130 -4.75 22.07 9.08
C LEU A 130 -6.04 22.01 8.23
N GLN A 131 -6.73 20.86 8.21
CA GLN A 131 -8.01 20.66 7.52
C GLN A 131 -9.18 21.15 8.38
#